data_AF-A0A7S3VJ40-F1
#
_entry.id   AF-A0A7S3VJ40-F1
#
_cell.length_a   1.000
_cell.length_b   1.000
_cell.length_c   1.000
_cell.angle_alpha   90.00
_cell.angle_beta   90.00
_cell.angle_gamma   90.00
#
_symmetry.space_group_name_H-M   'P 1'
#
loop_
_entity.id
_entity.type
_entity.pdbx_description
1 polymer ?
#
loop_
_entity_poly.entity_id
_entity_poly.type
_entity_poly.pdbx_seq_one_letter_code
_entity_poly.pdbx_strand_id
1 'polypeptide(L)'
;MAEDRPIYQPDAVLEELECHAGSVTSCMHQKLMESLQAQKTLVLSLQQGITTLDEADVACCNYLKSAFLSLSVLPGVLRYSQLELSIIKSGLFEPFISDIDLESKELELGLPTNENAVCDSLSEVVRVAGAAFCTFWHYLNFRQSETMMPSDDASLFFTTLCLKSLSDTSVAESFDKRLDELGVSGFSAAKCKWLMCWVRAQLSGWFASIQYLLGDEKCDSSLEAKQHDHLSLVKHVPDCPLGFVLYARSCLGFQQHRTANIFADKGVLVADRVQDELSKAQLLLIRSVARLMGGAGDHYVPSELAQSMVEASKLVEGIKEWLPAPYHDLLSLHPEVEVLRQRVLGLEAREEEEASAGGVPPLSEEELRAAANVSTDSVPVPEAVYTTPPPSSLPIGALSQLQQGGAQITDSVPEEEEGGREADEAAGQS
;
A
#
# COMPACT_ATOMS: atom_id res chain seq x y z
N MET A 1 19.64 -20.13 4.50
CA MET A 1 20.01 -20.50 3.13
C MET A 1 19.51 -19.40 2.21
N ALA A 2 20.42 -18.54 1.76
CA ALA A 2 20.19 -17.59 0.69
C ALA A 2 20.86 -18.19 -0.55
N GLU A 3 20.17 -19.10 -1.23
CA GLU A 3 20.64 -19.66 -2.51
C GLU A 3 19.94 -18.92 -3.64
N ASP A 4 20.75 -18.41 -4.58
CA ASP A 4 20.43 -17.95 -5.92
C ASP A 4 19.13 -17.14 -6.10
N ARG A 5 19.02 -16.01 -5.40
CA ARG A 5 18.14 -14.94 -5.90
C ARG A 5 18.89 -14.21 -7.02
N PRO A 6 18.30 -14.07 -8.22
CA PRO A 6 18.95 -13.38 -9.33
C PRO A 6 19.40 -11.98 -8.90
N ILE A 7 20.58 -11.57 -9.36
CA ILE A 7 21.11 -10.22 -9.13
C ILE A 7 20.07 -9.23 -9.67
N TYR A 8 19.62 -8.32 -8.81
CA TYR A 8 18.66 -7.28 -9.17
C TYR A 8 19.26 -6.39 -10.27
N GLN A 9 18.71 -6.46 -11.48
CA GLN A 9 19.15 -5.68 -12.64
C GLN A 9 17.99 -4.81 -13.14
N PRO A 10 17.82 -3.59 -12.61
CA PRO A 10 16.72 -2.71 -13.02
C PRO A 10 16.76 -2.38 -14.52
N ASP A 11 17.95 -2.36 -15.14
CA ASP A 11 18.11 -2.12 -16.58
C ASP A 11 17.47 -3.21 -17.45
N ALA A 12 17.66 -4.49 -17.10
CA ALA A 12 17.07 -5.60 -17.86
C ALA A 12 15.52 -5.58 -17.81
N VAL A 13 14.98 -5.21 -16.64
CA VAL A 13 13.53 -5.08 -16.43
C VAL A 13 12.97 -3.86 -17.18
N LEU A 14 13.70 -2.74 -17.20
CA LEU A 14 13.32 -1.55 -17.96
C LEU A 14 13.28 -1.84 -19.47
N GLU A 15 14.30 -2.50 -20.01
CA GLU A 15 14.36 -2.86 -21.44
C GLU A 15 13.18 -3.76 -21.84
N GLU A 16 12.84 -4.74 -20.99
CA GLU A 16 11.68 -5.62 -21.21
C GLU A 16 10.36 -4.82 -21.21
N LEU A 17 10.16 -3.91 -20.25
CA LEU A 17 8.95 -3.08 -20.16
C LEU A 17 8.84 -2.06 -21.30
N GLU A 18 9.94 -1.46 -21.74
CA GLU A 18 9.97 -0.52 -22.88
C GLU A 18 9.53 -1.20 -24.19
N CYS A 19 9.84 -2.48 -24.37
CA CYS A 19 9.37 -3.27 -25.52
C CYS A 19 7.84 -3.46 -25.54
N HIS A 20 7.17 -3.36 -24.39
CA HIS A 20 5.72 -3.52 -24.23
C HIS A 20 4.96 -2.19 -24.24
N ALA A 21 5.64 -1.04 -24.25
CA ALA A 21 5.04 0.30 -24.24
C ALA A 21 4.13 0.60 -25.46
N GLY A 22 4.13 -0.27 -26.48
CA GLY A 22 3.39 -0.10 -27.72
C GLY A 22 1.89 -0.43 -27.67
N SER A 23 1.36 -1.10 -26.64
CA SER A 23 -0.04 -1.59 -26.67
C SER A 23 -1.00 -1.05 -25.60
N VAL A 24 -0.60 -0.76 -24.36
CA VAL A 24 -1.45 -0.09 -23.35
C VAL A 24 -0.54 0.56 -22.30
N THR A 25 -0.63 1.88 -22.07
CA THR A 25 0.08 2.54 -20.96
C THR A 25 -0.85 2.68 -19.76
N SER A 26 -1.10 1.58 -19.05
CA SER A 26 -1.83 1.61 -17.78
C SER A 26 -1.08 2.50 -16.76
N CYS A 27 -1.80 3.13 -15.83
CA CYS A 27 -1.16 3.95 -14.78
C CYS A 27 -0.16 3.13 -13.95
N MET A 28 -0.47 1.85 -13.74
CA MET A 28 0.43 0.89 -13.10
C MET A 28 1.73 0.69 -13.90
N HIS A 29 1.66 0.52 -15.22
CA HIS A 29 2.86 0.42 -16.08
C HIS A 29 3.72 1.68 -16.00
N GLN A 30 3.11 2.87 -16.10
CA GLN A 30 3.83 4.15 -16.01
C GLN A 30 4.55 4.34 -14.67
N LYS A 31 3.86 4.06 -13.55
CA LYS A 31 4.45 4.16 -12.21
C LYS A 31 5.58 3.16 -11.99
N LEU A 32 5.47 1.95 -12.54
CA LEU A 32 6.54 0.96 -12.46
C LEU A 32 7.77 1.42 -13.25
N MET A 33 7.57 1.95 -14.45
CA MET A 33 8.64 2.54 -15.26
C MET A 33 9.32 3.71 -14.54
N GLU A 34 8.55 4.64 -13.99
CA GLU A 34 9.09 5.76 -13.21
C GLU A 34 9.87 5.30 -11.97
N SER A 35 9.39 4.24 -11.30
CA SER A 35 10.10 3.65 -10.16
C SER A 35 11.45 3.09 -10.59
N LEU A 36 11.47 2.24 -11.61
CA LEU A 36 12.71 1.61 -12.10
C LEU A 36 13.71 2.64 -12.63
N GLN A 37 13.24 3.72 -13.26
CA GLN A 37 14.09 4.84 -13.66
C GLN A 37 14.70 5.56 -12.45
N ALA A 38 13.92 5.82 -11.40
CA ALA A 38 14.44 6.42 -10.16
C ALA A 38 15.51 5.53 -9.50
N GLN A 39 15.31 4.20 -9.53
CA GLN A 39 16.30 3.24 -9.02
C GLN A 39 17.57 3.22 -9.86
N LYS A 40 17.45 3.26 -11.19
CA LYS A 40 18.60 3.37 -12.10
C LYS A 40 19.41 4.63 -11.81
N THR A 41 18.75 5.79 -11.69
CA THR A 41 19.41 7.05 -11.34
C THR A 41 20.15 6.93 -10.01
N LEU A 42 19.52 6.35 -8.99
CA LEU A 42 20.15 6.13 -7.70
C LEU A 42 21.39 5.22 -7.78
N VAL A 43 21.30 4.07 -8.44
CA VAL A 43 22.42 3.14 -8.59
C VAL A 43 23.60 3.82 -9.29
N LEU A 44 23.34 4.62 -10.34
CA LEU A 44 24.37 5.39 -11.02
C LEU A 44 25.01 6.44 -10.09
N SER A 45 24.21 7.15 -9.29
CA SER A 45 24.74 8.11 -8.30
C SER A 45 25.65 7.43 -7.27
N LEU A 46 25.26 6.25 -6.78
CA LEU A 46 26.07 5.47 -5.84
C LEU A 46 27.38 5.00 -6.46
N GLN A 47 27.36 4.56 -7.72
CA GLN A 47 28.56 4.10 -8.44
C GLN A 47 29.53 5.24 -8.77
N GLN A 48 29.01 6.42 -9.10
CA GLN A 48 29.82 7.61 -9.40
C GLN A 48 30.47 8.20 -8.13
N GLY A 49 29.94 7.87 -6.96
CA GLY A 49 30.35 8.42 -5.68
C GLY A 49 29.65 9.75 -5.42
N ILE A 50 29.06 9.87 -4.24
CA ILE A 50 28.35 11.07 -3.79
C ILE A 50 29.34 11.94 -3.03
N THR A 51 29.54 13.16 -3.51
CA THR A 51 30.59 14.07 -3.00
C THR A 51 30.04 15.31 -2.33
N THR A 52 28.77 15.65 -2.60
CA THR A 52 28.09 16.81 -2.03
C THR A 52 26.82 16.44 -1.29
N LEU A 53 26.37 17.34 -0.42
CA LEU A 53 25.11 17.20 0.30
C LEU A 53 23.90 17.18 -0.65
N ASP A 54 23.92 18.01 -1.69
CA ASP A 54 22.83 18.09 -2.67
C ASP A 54 22.73 16.79 -3.49
N GLU A 55 23.86 16.19 -3.89
CA GLU A 55 23.87 14.87 -4.54
C GLU A 55 23.31 13.78 -3.60
N ALA A 56 23.65 13.84 -2.31
CA ALA A 56 23.13 12.90 -1.31
C ALA A 56 21.61 13.06 -1.15
N ASP A 57 21.11 14.29 -1.07
CA ASP A 57 19.69 14.59 -0.94
C ASP A 57 18.91 14.11 -2.17
N VAL A 58 19.43 14.34 -3.39
CA VAL A 58 18.84 13.84 -4.63
C VAL A 58 18.80 12.31 -4.65
N ALA A 59 19.88 11.64 -4.23
CA ALA A 59 19.93 10.18 -4.13
C ALA A 59 18.88 9.64 -3.13
N CYS A 60 18.80 10.24 -1.94
CA CYS A 60 17.79 9.88 -0.93
C CYS A 60 16.36 10.10 -1.45
N CYS A 61 16.11 11.19 -2.16
CA CYS A 61 14.80 11.47 -2.74
C CYS A 61 14.43 10.48 -3.83
N ASN A 62 15.38 10.11 -4.71
CA ASN A 62 15.14 9.10 -5.76
C ASN A 62 14.84 7.73 -5.14
N TYR A 63 15.52 7.38 -4.04
CA TYR A 63 15.18 6.18 -3.28
C TYR A 63 13.75 6.21 -2.75
N LEU A 64 13.37 7.26 -2.02
CA LEU A 64 12.04 7.39 -1.43
C LEU A 64 10.94 7.49 -2.50
N LYS A 65 11.22 8.16 -3.62
CA LYS A 65 10.34 8.21 -4.80
C LYS A 65 10.12 6.81 -5.37
N SER A 66 11.20 6.05 -5.58
CA SER A 66 11.11 4.65 -6.01
C SER A 66 10.28 3.82 -5.03
N ALA A 67 10.55 3.93 -3.73
CA ALA A 67 9.80 3.21 -2.70
C ALA A 67 8.30 3.54 -2.76
N PHE A 68 7.95 4.83 -2.84
CA PHE A 68 6.57 5.29 -2.99
C PHE A 68 5.91 4.71 -4.25
N LEU A 69 6.56 4.81 -5.41
CA LEU A 69 6.00 4.35 -6.68
C LEU A 69 5.87 2.83 -6.72
N SER A 70 6.89 2.09 -6.29
CA SER A 70 6.85 0.63 -6.21
C SER A 70 5.77 0.14 -5.26
N LEU A 71 5.63 0.74 -4.07
CA LEU A 71 4.55 0.39 -3.15
C LEU A 71 3.17 0.78 -3.68
N SER A 72 3.08 1.88 -4.43
CA SER A 72 1.85 2.35 -5.06
C SER A 72 1.27 1.37 -6.08
N VAL A 73 2.11 0.49 -6.61
CA VAL A 73 1.74 -0.48 -7.64
C VAL A 73 1.80 -1.91 -7.10
N LEU A 74 2.88 -2.28 -6.42
CA LEU A 74 3.14 -3.62 -5.89
C LEU A 74 3.47 -3.51 -4.39
N PRO A 75 2.48 -3.49 -3.48
CA PRO A 75 2.72 -3.35 -2.04
C PRO A 75 3.66 -4.42 -1.45
N GLY A 76 3.79 -5.59 -2.07
CA GLY A 76 4.69 -6.67 -1.65
C GLY A 76 6.16 -6.52 -2.10
N VAL A 77 6.50 -5.51 -2.91
CA VAL A 77 7.81 -5.32 -3.55
C VAL A 77 8.99 -5.27 -2.57
N LEU A 78 8.77 -4.85 -1.33
CA LEU A 78 9.83 -4.70 -0.31
C LEU A 78 10.46 -6.01 0.15
N ARG A 79 9.89 -7.16 -0.22
CA ARG A 79 10.47 -8.48 0.11
C ARG A 79 11.56 -8.93 -0.86
N TYR A 80 11.73 -8.21 -1.99
CA TYR A 80 12.55 -8.65 -3.12
C TYR A 80 13.66 -7.67 -3.49
N SER A 81 13.59 -6.43 -2.99
CA SER A 81 14.56 -5.40 -3.34
C SER A 81 15.92 -5.62 -2.64
N GLN A 82 17.00 -5.56 -3.43
CA GLN A 82 18.39 -5.52 -2.96
C GLN A 82 18.90 -4.09 -2.78
N LEU A 83 18.11 -3.10 -3.20
CA LEU A 83 18.50 -1.70 -3.21
C LEU A 83 18.79 -1.17 -1.81
N GLU A 84 18.05 -1.63 -0.81
CA GLU A 84 18.19 -1.26 0.59
C GLU A 84 19.58 -1.60 1.11
N LEU A 85 20.12 -2.77 0.76
CA LEU A 85 21.50 -3.14 1.14
C LEU A 85 22.53 -2.21 0.54
N SER A 86 22.38 -1.86 -0.75
CA SER A 86 23.30 -0.96 -1.43
C SER A 86 23.29 0.44 -0.84
N ILE A 87 22.11 0.94 -0.43
CA ILE A 87 21.98 2.25 0.17
C ILE A 87 22.52 2.27 1.60
N ILE A 88 22.21 1.26 2.42
CA ILE A 88 22.75 1.17 3.78
C ILE A 88 24.28 1.23 3.74
N LYS A 89 24.91 0.41 2.89
CA LYS A 89 26.37 0.38 2.72
C LYS A 89 26.99 1.65 2.14
N SER A 90 26.19 2.51 1.52
CA SER A 90 26.69 3.77 0.97
C SER A 90 26.92 4.85 2.02
N GLY A 91 26.43 4.66 3.26
CA GLY A 91 26.50 5.66 4.32
C GLY A 91 25.54 6.84 4.11
N LEU A 92 24.64 6.79 3.12
CA LEU A 92 23.70 7.87 2.80
C LEU A 92 22.80 8.30 3.96
N PHE A 93 22.51 7.36 4.87
CA PHE A 93 21.64 7.56 6.03
C PHE A 93 22.39 7.73 7.34
N GLU A 94 23.72 7.90 7.31
CA GLU A 94 24.45 8.34 8.49
C GLU A 94 23.93 9.71 8.96
N PRO A 95 23.83 9.94 10.29
CA PRO A 95 24.25 9.06 11.38
C PRO A 95 23.17 8.07 11.85
N PHE A 96 22.00 7.99 11.21
CA PHE A 96 20.87 7.17 11.68
C PHE A 96 21.04 5.68 11.42
N ILE A 97 21.70 5.33 10.31
CA ILE A 97 22.12 3.97 9.98
C ILE A 97 23.56 4.07 9.47
N SER A 98 24.48 3.33 10.08
CA SER A 98 25.90 3.34 9.74
C SER A 98 26.35 2.12 8.94
N ASP A 99 25.91 0.92 9.32
CA ASP A 99 26.25 -0.31 8.59
C ASP A 99 25.25 -1.45 8.83
N ILE A 100 25.35 -2.49 8.01
CA ILE A 100 24.70 -3.79 8.20
C ILE A 100 25.72 -4.92 8.08
N ASP A 101 25.92 -5.66 9.17
CA ASP A 101 26.72 -6.88 9.13
C ASP A 101 25.89 -8.00 8.51
N LEU A 102 26.31 -8.48 7.34
CA LEU A 102 25.59 -9.53 6.60
C LEU A 102 25.76 -10.93 7.22
N GLU A 103 26.81 -11.15 8.01
CA GLU A 103 27.05 -12.44 8.67
C GLU A 103 26.14 -12.57 9.90
N SER A 104 26.14 -11.55 10.76
CA SER A 104 25.28 -11.51 11.95
C SER A 104 23.84 -11.08 11.63
N LYS A 105 23.63 -10.41 10.48
CA LYS A 105 22.36 -9.78 10.06
C LYS A 105 21.92 -8.71 11.05
N GLU A 106 22.88 -8.00 11.62
CA GLU A 106 22.64 -6.91 12.56
C GLU A 106 22.80 -5.56 11.85
N LEU A 107 21.84 -4.67 12.09
CA LEU A 107 21.83 -3.30 11.56
C LEU A 107 22.30 -2.36 12.66
N GLU A 108 23.33 -1.57 12.39
CA GLU A 108 23.83 -0.57 13.33
C GLU A 108 22.96 0.70 13.24
N LEU A 109 22.33 1.06 14.35
CA LEU A 109 21.40 2.17 14.46
C LEU A 109 22.03 3.31 15.25
N GLY A 110 21.99 4.51 14.69
CA GLY A 110 22.27 5.74 15.42
C GLY A 110 20.98 6.42 15.86
N LEU A 111 21.04 7.07 17.02
CA LEU A 111 19.93 7.87 17.54
C LEU A 111 20.18 9.35 17.22
N PRO A 112 19.14 10.13 16.88
CA PRO A 112 19.25 11.57 16.84
C PRO A 112 19.70 12.05 18.21
N THR A 113 20.62 13.02 18.25
CA THR A 113 21.13 13.60 19.51
C THR A 113 20.05 14.33 20.32
N ASN A 114 18.86 14.54 19.76
CA ASN A 114 17.71 15.15 20.42
C ASN A 114 16.40 14.46 20.00
N GLU A 115 15.82 13.67 20.91
CA GLU A 115 14.55 12.93 20.71
C GLU A 115 13.33 13.86 20.49
N ASN A 116 13.45 15.14 20.85
CA ASN A 116 12.41 16.14 20.67
C ASN A 116 12.67 17.09 19.50
N ALA A 117 13.85 17.04 18.88
CA ALA A 117 14.17 17.88 17.73
C ALA A 117 13.37 17.40 16.53
N VAL A 118 12.52 18.30 16.04
CA VAL A 118 11.90 18.15 14.73
C VAL A 118 12.99 18.35 13.68
N CYS A 119 12.97 17.56 12.59
CA CYS A 119 13.90 17.76 11.47
C CYS A 119 13.71 19.17 10.92
N ASP A 120 14.79 19.94 10.78
CA ASP A 120 14.73 21.35 10.40
C ASP A 120 15.11 21.62 8.95
N SER A 121 15.54 20.59 8.22
CA SER A 121 16.02 20.68 6.85
C SER A 121 15.54 19.52 5.97
N LEU A 122 15.52 19.74 4.65
CA LEU A 122 15.26 18.68 3.67
C LEU A 122 16.15 17.47 3.93
N SER A 123 17.45 17.71 4.07
CA SER A 123 18.48 16.68 4.21
C SER A 123 18.24 15.76 5.41
N GLU A 124 17.88 16.34 6.56
CA GLU A 124 17.50 15.54 7.73
C GLU A 124 16.21 14.75 7.49
N VAL A 125 15.16 15.39 6.93
CA VAL A 125 13.88 14.71 6.68
C VAL A 125 14.05 13.50 5.76
N VAL A 126 14.78 13.65 4.64
CA VAL A 126 14.92 12.56 3.66
C VAL A 126 15.80 11.43 4.17
N ARG A 127 16.83 11.73 4.98
CA ARG A 127 17.66 10.71 5.63
C ARG A 127 16.90 9.97 6.73
N VAL A 128 16.15 10.68 7.58
CA VAL A 128 15.31 10.06 8.61
C VAL A 128 14.22 9.19 7.96
N ALA A 129 13.59 9.68 6.89
CA ALA A 129 12.60 8.90 6.14
C ALA A 129 13.23 7.66 5.48
N GLY A 130 14.42 7.80 4.89
CA GLY A 130 15.19 6.69 4.34
C GLY A 130 15.56 5.65 5.41
N ALA A 131 16.03 6.11 6.56
CA ALA A 131 16.36 5.26 7.70
C ALA A 131 15.12 4.52 8.23
N ALA A 132 13.98 5.19 8.35
CA ALA A 132 12.70 4.59 8.73
C ALA A 132 12.31 3.42 7.80
N PHE A 133 12.56 3.60 6.50
CA PHE A 133 12.23 2.61 5.49
C PHE A 133 13.21 1.44 5.47
N CYS A 134 14.52 1.69 5.58
CA CYS A 134 15.54 0.65 5.67
C CYS A 134 15.41 -0.20 6.94
N THR A 135 15.07 0.42 8.08
CA THR A 135 14.79 -0.31 9.33
C THR A 135 13.54 -1.18 9.22
N PHE A 136 12.49 -0.69 8.54
CA PHE A 136 11.31 -1.48 8.23
C PHE A 136 11.61 -2.67 7.30
N TRP A 137 12.38 -2.43 6.24
CA TRP A 137 12.85 -3.50 5.35
C TRP A 137 13.69 -4.53 6.11
N HIS A 138 14.56 -4.08 7.01
CA HIS A 138 15.37 -4.97 7.84
C HIS A 138 14.50 -5.84 8.75
N TYR A 139 13.51 -5.24 9.42
CA TYR A 139 12.52 -5.96 10.23
C TYR A 139 11.78 -7.05 9.44
N LEU A 140 11.43 -6.77 8.17
CA LEU A 140 10.72 -7.70 7.31
C LEU A 140 11.56 -8.90 6.84
N ASN A 141 12.88 -8.71 6.71
CA ASN A 141 13.75 -9.65 6.00
C ASN A 141 14.74 -10.39 6.91
N PHE A 142 14.99 -9.91 8.13
CA PHE A 142 15.94 -10.51 9.05
C PHE A 142 15.30 -10.79 10.41
N ARG A 143 15.85 -11.81 11.10
CA ARG A 143 15.47 -12.09 12.48
C ARG A 143 16.14 -11.09 13.40
N GLN A 144 15.38 -10.52 14.32
CA GLN A 144 15.94 -9.61 15.32
C GLN A 144 16.81 -10.34 16.34
N SER A 145 17.92 -9.70 16.71
CA SER A 145 18.84 -10.12 17.77
C SER A 145 18.33 -9.61 19.12
N GLU A 146 18.48 -10.39 20.20
CA GLU A 146 18.03 -10.01 21.55
C GLU A 146 18.85 -8.85 22.16
N THR A 147 20.02 -8.53 21.59
CA THR A 147 20.99 -7.58 22.16
C THR A 147 20.97 -6.19 21.51
N MET A 148 20.18 -5.96 20.48
CA MET A 148 20.14 -4.72 19.69
C MET A 148 18.78 -4.02 19.82
N MET A 149 18.73 -2.70 19.57
CA MET A 149 17.44 -2.00 19.44
C MET A 149 16.65 -2.65 18.29
N PRO A 150 15.41 -3.07 18.52
CA PRO A 150 14.68 -3.82 17.52
C PRO A 150 14.26 -2.86 16.39
N SER A 151 14.45 -3.28 15.14
CA SER A 151 14.32 -2.43 13.95
C SER A 151 12.92 -1.87 13.71
N ASP A 152 11.90 -2.51 14.27
CA ASP A 152 10.53 -2.02 14.35
C ASP A 152 10.39 -0.81 15.27
N ASP A 153 11.00 -0.81 16.46
CA ASP A 153 11.03 0.37 17.34
C ASP A 153 11.76 1.54 16.68
N ALA A 154 12.89 1.26 16.01
CA ALA A 154 13.64 2.28 15.28
C ALA A 154 12.83 2.84 14.11
N SER A 155 12.14 1.98 13.36
CA SER A 155 11.26 2.38 12.28
C SER A 155 10.08 3.22 12.79
N LEU A 156 9.43 2.82 13.88
CA LEU A 156 8.37 3.62 14.54
C LEU A 156 8.87 4.99 14.98
N PHE A 157 10.07 5.04 15.56
CA PHE A 157 10.68 6.28 16.03
C PHE A 157 10.98 7.22 14.85
N PHE A 158 11.67 6.74 13.81
CA PHE A 158 12.02 7.56 12.64
C PHE A 158 10.81 7.99 11.81
N THR A 159 9.82 7.10 11.61
CA THR A 159 8.56 7.48 10.94
C THR A 159 7.83 8.57 11.72
N THR A 160 7.75 8.45 13.06
CA THR A 160 7.09 9.44 13.91
C THR A 160 7.82 10.78 13.90
N LEU A 161 9.15 10.76 13.94
CA LEU A 161 9.99 11.94 13.82
C LEU A 161 9.72 12.66 12.49
N CYS A 162 9.81 11.94 11.37
CA CYS A 162 9.56 12.48 10.03
C CYS A 162 8.14 13.06 9.90
N LEU A 163 7.12 12.35 10.39
CA LEU A 163 5.74 12.83 10.35
C LEU A 163 5.52 14.09 11.18
N LYS A 164 6.14 14.17 12.37
CA LYS A 164 6.09 15.37 13.20
C LYS A 164 6.74 16.56 12.50
N SER A 165 7.86 16.35 11.82
CA SER A 165 8.54 17.37 11.01
C SER A 165 7.72 17.88 9.86
N LEU A 166 7.18 16.96 9.06
CA LEU A 166 6.39 17.35 7.91
C LEU A 166 5.02 17.91 8.31
N SER A 167 4.54 17.70 9.53
CA SER A 167 3.28 18.28 10.01
C SER A 167 3.34 19.81 10.20
N ASP A 168 4.54 20.37 10.35
CA ASP A 168 4.73 21.82 10.29
C ASP A 168 4.64 22.31 8.84
N THR A 169 3.69 23.21 8.57
CA THR A 169 3.45 23.76 7.23
C THR A 169 4.68 24.44 6.66
N SER A 170 5.45 25.16 7.50
CA SER A 170 6.66 25.87 7.05
C SER A 170 7.76 24.89 6.62
N VAL A 171 7.90 23.78 7.33
CA VAL A 171 8.86 22.71 7.01
C VAL A 171 8.43 21.99 5.73
N ALA A 172 7.15 21.67 5.58
CA ALA A 172 6.62 21.03 4.37
C ALA A 172 6.79 21.90 3.11
N GLU A 173 6.50 23.20 3.20
CA GLU A 173 6.69 24.14 2.09
C GLU A 173 8.18 24.32 1.74
N SER A 174 9.04 24.42 2.76
CA SER A 174 10.49 24.49 2.57
C SER A 174 11.05 23.22 1.93
N PHE A 175 10.54 22.05 2.34
CA PHE A 175 10.88 20.75 1.76
C PHE A 175 10.55 20.71 0.27
N ASP A 176 9.31 21.03 -0.11
CA ASP A 176 8.88 21.01 -1.52
C ASP A 176 9.64 22.03 -2.36
N LYS A 177 9.84 23.25 -1.83
CA LYS A 177 10.65 24.26 -2.52
C LYS A 177 12.09 23.79 -2.76
N ARG A 178 12.70 23.11 -1.79
CA ARG A 178 14.06 22.61 -1.94
C ARG A 178 14.13 21.46 -2.95
N LEU A 179 13.12 20.60 -3.03
CA LEU A 179 13.03 19.59 -4.08
C LEU A 179 13.00 20.20 -5.48
N ASP A 180 12.22 21.28 -5.65
CA ASP A 180 12.16 22.01 -6.92
C ASP A 180 13.51 22.63 -7.31
N GLU A 181 14.22 23.23 -6.34
CA GLU A 181 15.58 23.77 -6.54
C GLU A 181 16.59 22.69 -6.96
N LEU A 182 16.45 21.47 -6.44
CA LEU A 182 17.28 20.32 -6.77
C LEU A 182 16.84 19.60 -8.06
N GLY A 183 15.73 20.02 -8.68
CA GLY A 183 15.20 19.39 -9.89
C GLY A 183 14.59 17.99 -9.67
N VAL A 184 14.21 17.67 -8.43
CA VAL A 184 13.58 16.38 -8.10
C VAL A 184 12.10 16.44 -8.43
N SER A 185 11.73 15.94 -9.61
CA SER A 185 10.33 15.90 -10.05
C SER A 185 9.58 14.67 -9.54
N GLY A 186 8.28 14.83 -9.29
CA GLY A 186 7.37 13.73 -8.99
C GLY A 186 7.47 13.16 -7.57
N PHE A 187 8.18 13.82 -6.66
CA PHE A 187 8.20 13.54 -5.22
C PHE A 187 7.87 14.81 -4.43
N SER A 188 7.28 14.67 -3.24
CA SER A 188 6.84 15.81 -2.42
C SER A 188 6.75 15.45 -0.94
N ALA A 189 6.61 16.45 -0.08
CA ALA A 189 6.36 16.31 1.35
C ALA A 189 5.10 15.45 1.59
N ALA A 190 4.06 15.60 0.79
CA ALA A 190 2.84 14.79 0.88
C ALA A 190 3.10 13.30 0.59
N LYS A 191 3.89 12.98 -0.44
CA LYS A 191 4.28 11.61 -0.78
C LYS A 191 5.20 11.00 0.30
N CYS A 192 6.09 11.81 0.86
CA CYS A 192 6.93 11.40 1.98
C CYS A 192 6.08 11.09 3.24
N LYS A 193 5.15 11.97 3.61
CA LYS A 193 4.18 11.72 4.70
C LYS A 193 3.40 10.44 4.47
N TRP A 194 2.90 10.24 3.25
CA TRP A 194 2.17 9.02 2.90
C TRP A 194 3.02 7.78 3.14
N LEU A 195 4.29 7.78 2.69
CA LEU A 195 5.20 6.66 2.89
C LEU A 195 5.41 6.35 4.37
N MET A 196 5.60 7.38 5.20
CA MET A 196 5.81 7.21 6.64
C MET A 196 4.54 6.72 7.37
N CYS A 197 3.37 7.26 7.02
CA CYS A 197 2.09 6.75 7.52
C CYS A 197 1.87 5.29 7.09
N TRP A 198 2.31 4.90 5.89
CA TRP A 198 2.15 3.54 5.39
C TRP A 198 2.98 2.56 6.24
N VAL A 199 4.26 2.87 6.46
CA VAL A 199 5.16 2.07 7.30
C VAL A 199 4.58 1.93 8.72
N ARG A 200 4.20 3.05 9.34
CA ARG A 200 3.68 3.05 10.72
C ARG A 200 2.38 2.26 10.86
N ALA A 201 1.51 2.33 9.85
CA ALA A 201 0.27 1.57 9.82
C ALA A 201 0.50 0.05 9.66
N GLN A 202 1.51 -0.38 8.89
CA GLN A 202 1.88 -1.79 8.79
C GLN A 202 2.36 -2.32 10.14
N LEU A 203 3.31 -1.61 10.78
CA LEU A 203 3.86 -1.99 12.09
C LEU A 203 2.78 -2.06 13.17
N SER A 204 1.95 -1.02 13.28
CA SER A 204 0.85 -0.96 14.26
C SER A 204 -0.14 -2.11 14.06
N GLY A 205 -0.40 -2.51 12.81
CA GLY A 205 -1.22 -3.68 12.50
C GLY A 205 -0.63 -5.00 12.95
N TRP A 206 0.67 -5.20 12.80
CA TRP A 206 1.33 -6.41 13.28
C TRP A 206 1.41 -6.45 14.80
N PHE A 207 1.71 -5.31 15.46
CA PHE A 207 1.70 -5.23 16.91
C PHE A 207 0.33 -5.53 17.51
N ALA A 208 -0.73 -4.95 16.95
CA ALA A 208 -2.09 -5.28 17.36
C ALA A 208 -2.39 -6.78 17.22
N SER A 209 -1.96 -7.39 16.11
CA SER A 209 -2.19 -8.82 15.85
C SER A 209 -1.45 -9.70 16.86
N ILE A 210 -0.19 -9.37 17.18
CA ILE A 210 0.62 -10.07 18.18
C ILE A 210 0.01 -9.91 19.58
N GLN A 211 -0.30 -8.67 19.99
CA GLN A 211 -0.91 -8.37 21.28
C GLN A 211 -2.25 -9.11 21.47
N TYR A 212 -3.08 -9.15 20.42
CA TYR A 212 -4.31 -9.93 20.44
C TYR A 212 -4.07 -11.43 20.66
N LEU A 213 -3.13 -12.03 19.93
CA LEU A 213 -2.78 -13.45 20.09
C LEU A 213 -2.24 -13.75 21.50
N LEU A 214 -1.59 -12.78 22.13
CA LEU A 214 -1.08 -12.87 23.50
C LEU A 214 -2.14 -12.51 24.57
N GLY A 215 -3.33 -12.06 24.18
CA GLY A 215 -4.38 -11.61 25.09
C GLY A 215 -4.05 -10.31 25.83
N ASP A 216 -3.21 -9.45 25.25
CA ASP A 216 -2.79 -8.17 25.84
C ASP A 216 -3.87 -7.09 25.61
N GLU A 217 -4.25 -6.40 26.69
CA GLU A 217 -5.20 -5.28 26.70
C GLU A 217 -4.70 -4.08 25.87
N LYS A 218 -3.39 -3.99 25.57
CA LYS A 218 -2.81 -2.94 24.72
C LYS A 218 -3.17 -3.06 23.24
N CYS A 219 -3.79 -4.18 22.83
CA CYS A 219 -4.25 -4.39 21.45
C CYS A 219 -5.06 -3.19 20.92
N ASP A 220 -5.97 -2.65 21.74
CA ASP A 220 -6.84 -1.54 21.36
C ASP A 220 -6.05 -0.27 20.99
N SER A 221 -4.97 0.03 21.72
CA SER A 221 -4.13 1.20 21.46
C SER A 221 -3.38 1.11 20.12
N SER A 222 -2.88 -0.09 19.77
CA SER A 222 -2.21 -0.35 18.49
C SER A 222 -3.18 -0.28 17.32
N LEU A 223 -4.42 -0.73 17.54
CA LEU A 223 -5.52 -0.63 16.59
C LEU A 223 -5.94 0.83 16.34
N GLU A 224 -6.05 1.65 17.38
CA GLU A 224 -6.33 3.09 17.25
C GLU A 224 -5.21 3.82 16.49
N ALA A 225 -3.95 3.54 16.80
CA ALA A 225 -2.80 4.13 16.09
C ALA A 225 -2.84 3.81 14.59
N LYS A 226 -3.07 2.54 14.25
CA LYS A 226 -3.26 2.09 12.85
C LYS A 226 -4.40 2.84 12.17
N GLN A 227 -5.52 3.04 12.86
CA GLN A 227 -6.67 3.77 12.31
C GLN A 227 -6.33 5.24 12.01
N HIS A 228 -5.66 5.91 12.94
CA HIS A 228 -5.21 7.30 12.74
C HIS A 228 -4.28 7.45 11.54
N ASP A 229 -3.37 6.49 11.34
CA ASP A 229 -2.44 6.50 10.20
C ASP A 229 -3.13 6.26 8.87
N HIS A 230 -4.08 5.34 8.83
CA HIS A 230 -4.88 5.11 7.62
C HIS A 230 -5.72 6.31 7.24
N LEU A 231 -6.29 7.02 8.22
CA LEU A 231 -6.95 8.31 7.98
C LEU A 231 -5.99 9.34 7.39
N SER A 232 -4.73 9.33 7.83
CA SER A 232 -3.69 10.23 7.32
C SER A 232 -3.25 9.86 5.90
N LEU A 233 -3.19 8.56 5.56
CA LEU A 233 -2.90 8.09 4.19
C LEU A 233 -3.91 8.62 3.19
N VAL A 234 -5.19 8.61 3.55
CA VAL A 234 -6.26 9.15 2.72
C VAL A 234 -6.11 10.65 2.53
N LYS A 235 -5.82 11.40 3.60
CA LYS A 235 -5.69 12.87 3.54
C LYS A 235 -4.52 13.34 2.67
N HIS A 236 -3.51 12.50 2.48
CA HIS A 236 -2.24 12.90 1.87
C HIS A 236 -2.04 12.41 0.43
N VAL A 237 -2.97 11.66 -0.17
CA VAL A 237 -2.92 11.29 -1.59
C VAL A 237 -4.33 11.25 -2.22
N PRO A 238 -4.71 12.27 -3.01
CA PRO A 238 -6.00 12.27 -3.71
C PRO A 238 -6.09 11.39 -4.97
N ASP A 239 -4.97 11.00 -5.59
CA ASP A 239 -4.99 10.49 -6.98
C ASP A 239 -4.43 9.06 -7.14
N CYS A 240 -4.51 8.23 -6.09
CA CYS A 240 -4.01 6.86 -6.16
C CYS A 240 -5.06 5.86 -5.66
N PRO A 241 -5.58 4.98 -6.55
CA PRO A 241 -6.51 3.90 -6.18
C PRO A 241 -6.03 3.02 -5.03
N LEU A 242 -4.70 2.83 -4.87
CA LEU A 242 -4.13 2.13 -3.72
C LEU A 242 -4.56 2.74 -2.38
N GLY A 243 -4.73 4.07 -2.28
CA GLY A 243 -5.22 4.71 -1.05
C GLY A 243 -6.58 4.16 -0.63
N PHE A 244 -7.48 3.95 -1.60
CA PHE A 244 -8.78 3.31 -1.37
C PHE A 244 -8.64 1.84 -0.98
N VAL A 245 -7.74 1.09 -1.64
CA VAL A 245 -7.47 -0.32 -1.31
C VAL A 245 -7.06 -0.44 0.16
N LEU A 246 -6.05 0.32 0.57
CA LEU A 246 -5.51 0.27 1.93
C LEU A 246 -6.54 0.70 2.96
N TYR A 247 -7.29 1.79 2.69
CA TYR A 247 -8.33 2.26 3.59
C TYR A 247 -9.48 1.25 3.73
N ALA A 248 -9.96 0.68 2.62
CA ALA A 248 -11.05 -0.29 2.64
C ALA A 248 -10.63 -1.60 3.33
N ARG A 249 -9.41 -2.11 3.10
CA ARG A 249 -8.83 -3.24 3.85
C ARG A 249 -8.78 -2.97 5.35
N SER A 250 -8.45 -1.74 5.71
CA SER A 250 -8.38 -1.32 7.11
C SER A 250 -9.75 -1.32 7.76
N CYS A 251 -10.75 -0.75 7.07
CA CYS A 251 -12.14 -0.82 7.51
C CYS A 251 -12.60 -2.26 7.71
N LEU A 252 -12.21 -3.20 6.84
CA LEU A 252 -12.48 -4.64 7.04
C LEU A 252 -11.83 -5.18 8.32
N GLY A 253 -10.56 -4.87 8.57
CA GLY A 253 -9.86 -5.27 9.80
C GLY A 253 -10.51 -4.71 11.08
N PHE A 254 -11.15 -3.54 10.99
CA PHE A 254 -11.93 -2.93 12.07
C PHE A 254 -13.43 -3.29 12.03
N GLN A 255 -13.86 -4.29 11.26
CA GLN A 255 -15.27 -4.72 11.15
C GLN A 255 -16.25 -3.64 10.68
N GLN A 256 -15.77 -2.60 10.01
CA GLN A 256 -16.59 -1.53 9.46
C GLN A 256 -16.97 -1.85 8.03
N HIS A 257 -17.68 -2.97 7.86
CA HIS A 257 -17.99 -3.54 6.55
C HIS A 257 -18.77 -2.58 5.66
N ARG A 258 -19.69 -1.77 6.22
CA ARG A 258 -20.41 -0.75 5.46
C ARG A 258 -19.49 0.34 4.91
N THR A 259 -18.55 0.81 5.73
CA THR A 259 -17.55 1.81 5.32
C THR A 259 -16.63 1.22 4.26
N ALA A 260 -16.12 0.00 4.48
CA ALA A 260 -15.28 -0.71 3.51
C ALA A 260 -15.98 -0.84 2.15
N ASN A 261 -17.28 -1.20 2.13
CA ASN A 261 -18.08 -1.31 0.92
C ASN A 261 -18.18 0.03 0.16
N ILE A 262 -18.54 1.12 0.86
CA ILE A 262 -18.68 2.46 0.25
C ILE A 262 -17.35 2.94 -0.33
N PHE A 263 -16.25 2.76 0.40
CA PHE A 263 -14.93 3.18 -0.07
C PHE A 263 -14.41 2.32 -1.21
N ALA A 264 -14.67 1.03 -1.17
CA ALA A 264 -14.33 0.15 -2.28
C ALA A 264 -15.10 0.52 -3.55
N ASP A 265 -16.41 0.81 -3.47
CA ASP A 265 -17.22 1.26 -4.61
C ASP A 265 -16.68 2.55 -5.25
N LYS A 266 -16.34 3.56 -4.43
CA LYS A 266 -15.70 4.79 -4.93
C LYS A 266 -14.33 4.51 -5.53
N GLY A 267 -13.53 3.70 -4.85
CA GLY A 267 -12.19 3.34 -5.32
C GLY A 267 -12.23 2.66 -6.68
N VAL A 268 -13.21 1.78 -6.94
CA VAL A 268 -13.37 1.12 -8.26
C VAL A 268 -13.55 2.16 -9.37
N LEU A 269 -14.37 3.19 -9.15
CA LEU A 269 -14.57 4.27 -10.12
C LEU A 269 -13.28 5.06 -10.38
N VAL A 270 -12.53 5.37 -9.31
CA VAL A 270 -11.24 6.07 -9.42
C VAL A 270 -10.22 5.20 -10.17
N ALA A 271 -10.13 3.92 -9.83
CA ALA A 271 -9.23 2.96 -10.47
C ALA A 271 -9.52 2.78 -11.95
N ASP A 272 -10.80 2.71 -12.33
CA ASP A 272 -11.24 2.62 -13.71
C ASP A 272 -10.84 3.87 -14.52
N ARG A 273 -11.07 5.07 -13.94
CA ARG A 273 -10.72 6.35 -14.57
C ARG A 273 -9.24 6.50 -14.86
N VAL A 274 -8.37 6.00 -13.96
CA VAL A 274 -6.91 6.06 -14.13
C VAL A 274 -6.31 4.79 -14.73
N GLN A 275 -7.14 3.81 -15.12
CA GLN A 275 -6.68 2.53 -15.68
C GLN A 275 -5.67 1.81 -14.77
N ASP A 276 -5.95 1.76 -13.45
CA ASP A 276 -5.20 0.97 -12.48
C ASP A 276 -5.92 -0.36 -12.23
N GLU A 277 -5.59 -1.34 -13.08
CA GLU A 277 -6.25 -2.64 -13.13
C GLU A 277 -6.06 -3.46 -11.85
N LEU A 278 -4.89 -3.37 -11.21
CA LEU A 278 -4.60 -4.14 -10.00
C LEU A 278 -5.38 -3.60 -8.81
N SER A 279 -5.35 -2.28 -8.61
CA SER A 279 -6.14 -1.66 -7.54
C SER A 279 -7.63 -1.90 -7.78
N LYS A 280 -8.10 -1.83 -9.04
CA LYS A 280 -9.49 -2.16 -9.40
C LYS A 280 -9.83 -3.60 -9.01
N ALA A 281 -8.99 -4.57 -9.38
CA ALA A 281 -9.18 -5.97 -9.00
C ALA A 281 -9.27 -6.16 -7.48
N GLN A 282 -8.35 -5.55 -6.73
CA GLN A 282 -8.36 -5.60 -5.26
C GLN A 282 -9.63 -4.96 -4.68
N LEU A 283 -10.05 -3.80 -5.18
CA LEU A 283 -11.23 -3.08 -4.71
C LEU A 283 -12.53 -3.84 -5.00
N LEU A 284 -12.64 -4.50 -6.15
CA LEU A 284 -13.77 -5.38 -6.48
C LEU A 284 -13.90 -6.53 -5.46
N LEU A 285 -12.78 -7.13 -5.06
CA LEU A 285 -12.77 -8.21 -4.08
C LEU A 285 -13.03 -7.69 -2.65
N ILE A 286 -12.39 -6.59 -2.24
CA ILE A 286 -12.62 -5.95 -0.94
C ILE A 286 -14.09 -5.56 -0.79
N ARG A 287 -14.68 -4.98 -1.83
CA ARG A 287 -16.11 -4.67 -1.89
C ARG A 287 -16.94 -5.92 -1.66
N SER A 288 -16.61 -7.00 -2.36
CA SER A 288 -17.36 -8.26 -2.27
C SER A 288 -17.27 -8.89 -0.88
N VAL A 289 -16.09 -8.90 -0.27
CA VAL A 289 -15.89 -9.30 1.14
C VAL A 289 -16.71 -8.41 2.07
N ALA A 290 -16.66 -7.10 1.89
CA ALA A 290 -17.39 -6.14 2.71
C ALA A 290 -18.92 -6.38 2.63
N ARG A 291 -19.46 -6.61 1.43
CA ARG A 291 -20.88 -6.92 1.21
C ARG A 291 -21.27 -8.24 1.87
N LEU A 292 -20.46 -9.29 1.71
CA LEU A 292 -20.67 -10.60 2.33
C LEU A 292 -20.70 -10.52 3.87
N MET A 293 -19.89 -9.64 4.45
CA MET A 293 -19.82 -9.39 5.88
C MET A 293 -20.93 -8.43 6.39
N GLY A 294 -21.99 -8.20 5.60
CA GLY A 294 -23.14 -7.37 5.98
C GLY A 294 -22.99 -5.88 5.65
N GLY A 295 -21.94 -5.48 4.94
CA GLY A 295 -21.72 -4.08 4.54
C GLY A 295 -22.73 -3.54 3.53
N ALA A 296 -23.52 -4.40 2.89
CA ALA A 296 -24.63 -4.04 2.00
C ALA A 296 -26.00 -3.92 2.71
N GLY A 297 -26.08 -4.26 4.01
CA GLY A 297 -27.36 -4.46 4.68
C GLY A 297 -28.15 -5.61 4.05
N ASP A 298 -29.47 -5.45 3.88
CA ASP A 298 -30.36 -6.49 3.35
C ASP A 298 -30.24 -6.71 1.82
N HIS A 299 -29.43 -5.91 1.13
CA HIS A 299 -29.31 -5.91 -0.33
C HIS A 299 -28.08 -6.69 -0.83
N TYR A 300 -27.89 -7.92 -0.34
CA TYR A 300 -26.83 -8.81 -0.81
C TYR A 300 -27.28 -9.65 -2.01
N VAL A 301 -26.54 -9.60 -3.12
CA VAL A 301 -26.80 -10.37 -4.33
C VAL A 301 -25.61 -11.31 -4.63
N PRO A 302 -25.74 -12.63 -4.42
CA PRO A 302 -24.64 -13.57 -4.61
C PRO A 302 -24.00 -13.58 -6.01
N SER A 303 -24.78 -13.31 -7.06
CA SER A 303 -24.25 -13.27 -8.44
C SER A 303 -23.25 -12.12 -8.67
N GLU A 304 -23.36 -11.02 -7.92
CA GLU A 304 -22.41 -9.90 -8.01
C GLU A 304 -21.03 -10.24 -7.44
N LEU A 305 -20.98 -11.15 -6.45
CA LEU A 305 -19.74 -11.67 -5.89
C LEU A 305 -18.99 -12.51 -6.94
N ALA A 306 -19.68 -13.47 -7.56
CA ALA A 306 -19.08 -14.32 -8.59
C ALA A 306 -18.56 -13.50 -9.78
N GLN A 307 -19.33 -12.49 -10.22
CA GLN A 307 -18.90 -11.57 -11.28
C GLN A 307 -17.65 -10.76 -10.89
N SER A 308 -17.61 -10.25 -9.67
CA SER A 308 -16.45 -9.47 -9.18
C SER A 308 -15.18 -10.32 -9.10
N MET A 309 -15.29 -11.61 -8.74
CA MET A 309 -14.17 -12.54 -8.77
C MET A 309 -13.66 -12.80 -10.19
N VAL A 310 -14.57 -13.08 -11.13
CA VAL A 310 -14.20 -13.31 -12.54
C VAL A 310 -13.54 -12.07 -13.15
N GLU A 311 -14.07 -10.87 -12.86
CA GLU A 311 -13.49 -9.62 -13.34
C GLU A 311 -12.11 -9.36 -12.74
N ALA A 312 -11.94 -9.54 -11.42
CA ALA A 312 -10.65 -9.38 -10.76
C ALA A 312 -9.58 -10.34 -11.33
N SER A 313 -9.94 -11.60 -11.57
CA SER A 313 -9.03 -12.57 -12.19
C SER A 313 -8.62 -12.17 -13.61
N LYS A 314 -9.56 -11.70 -14.44
CA LYS A 314 -9.25 -11.23 -15.80
C LYS A 314 -8.29 -10.05 -15.80
N LEU A 315 -8.48 -9.10 -14.88
CA LEU A 315 -7.59 -7.95 -14.73
C LEU A 315 -6.17 -8.40 -14.34
N VAL A 316 -6.03 -9.35 -13.40
CA VAL A 316 -4.71 -9.88 -13.00
C VAL A 316 -4.04 -10.66 -14.11
N GLU A 317 -4.77 -11.48 -14.87
CA GLU A 317 -4.21 -12.18 -16.03
C GLU A 317 -3.75 -11.20 -17.11
N GLY A 318 -4.53 -10.14 -17.38
CA GLY A 318 -4.12 -9.06 -18.29
C GLY A 318 -2.83 -8.36 -17.84
N ILE A 319 -2.63 -8.16 -16.53
CA ILE A 319 -1.38 -7.60 -15.99
C ILE A 319 -0.19 -8.54 -16.24
N LYS A 320 -0.37 -9.85 -16.05
CA LYS A 320 0.70 -10.85 -16.25
C LYS A 320 1.21 -10.91 -17.69
N GLU A 321 0.41 -10.50 -18.68
CA GLU A 321 0.79 -10.49 -20.10
C GLU A 321 1.95 -9.53 -20.39
N TRP A 322 2.08 -8.45 -19.63
CA TRP A 322 3.11 -7.42 -19.84
C TRP A 322 4.05 -7.23 -18.65
N LEU A 323 3.65 -7.66 -17.44
CA LEU A 323 4.50 -7.60 -16.26
C LEU A 323 5.59 -8.68 -16.34
N PRO A 324 6.86 -8.39 -16.04
CA PRO A 324 7.90 -9.41 -16.03
C PRO A 324 7.65 -10.49 -14.98
N ALA A 325 7.98 -11.73 -15.32
CA ALA A 325 7.70 -12.92 -14.50
C ALA A 325 8.15 -12.82 -13.02
N PRO A 326 9.31 -12.20 -12.66
CA PRO A 326 9.72 -12.07 -11.27
C PRO A 326 8.76 -11.26 -10.38
N TYR A 327 7.89 -10.43 -10.97
CA TYR A 327 6.89 -9.64 -10.26
C TYR A 327 5.51 -10.30 -10.22
N HIS A 328 5.30 -11.44 -10.88
CA HIS A 328 3.99 -12.10 -10.91
C HIS A 328 3.54 -12.53 -9.52
N ASP A 329 4.47 -13.01 -8.69
CA ASP A 329 4.21 -13.42 -7.30
C ASP A 329 3.78 -12.24 -6.41
N LEU A 330 3.98 -11.01 -6.87
CA LEU A 330 3.57 -9.78 -6.17
C LEU A 330 2.13 -9.36 -6.47
N LEU A 331 1.49 -9.95 -7.48
CA LEU A 331 0.08 -9.70 -7.86
C LEU A 331 -0.91 -10.38 -6.92
N SER A 332 -0.67 -10.24 -5.62
CA SER A 332 -1.44 -10.92 -4.58
C SER A 332 -2.84 -10.31 -4.41
N LEU A 333 -3.85 -11.16 -4.54
CA LEU A 333 -5.25 -10.93 -4.15
C LEU A 333 -5.57 -11.60 -2.79
N HIS A 334 -4.54 -12.04 -2.07
CA HIS A 334 -4.60 -13.25 -1.23
C HIS A 334 -5.25 -13.13 0.17
N PRO A 335 -5.58 -11.96 0.76
CA PRO A 335 -6.49 -11.98 1.90
C PRO A 335 -7.96 -12.08 1.46
N GLU A 336 -8.37 -11.37 0.40
CA GLU A 336 -9.78 -11.33 0.01
C GLU A 336 -10.24 -12.61 -0.66
N VAL A 337 -9.43 -13.19 -1.55
CA VAL A 337 -9.77 -14.45 -2.23
C VAL A 337 -9.92 -15.59 -1.23
N GLU A 338 -9.07 -15.65 -0.20
CA GLU A 338 -9.13 -16.71 0.81
C GLU A 338 -10.39 -16.59 1.68
N VAL A 339 -10.75 -15.37 2.13
CA VAL A 339 -11.99 -15.13 2.89
C VAL A 339 -13.22 -15.50 2.06
N LEU A 340 -13.26 -15.08 0.79
CA LEU A 340 -14.34 -15.42 -0.13
C LEU A 340 -14.41 -16.93 -0.36
N ARG A 341 -13.27 -17.59 -0.57
CA ARG A 341 -13.20 -19.04 -0.77
C ARG A 341 -13.68 -19.80 0.46
N GLN A 342 -13.19 -19.48 1.66
CA GLN A 342 -13.61 -20.15 2.90
C GLN A 342 -15.11 -19.96 3.18
N ARG A 343 -15.65 -18.78 2.85
CA ARG A 343 -17.04 -18.46 3.16
C ARG A 343 -18.02 -18.95 2.09
N VAL A 344 -17.65 -18.91 0.82
CA VAL A 344 -18.43 -19.50 -0.28
C VAL A 344 -18.46 -21.02 -0.15
N LEU A 345 -17.31 -21.68 0.06
CA LEU A 345 -17.24 -23.13 0.31
C LEU A 345 -17.93 -23.52 1.65
N GLY A 346 -17.87 -22.64 2.66
CA GLY A 346 -18.58 -22.83 3.92
C GLY A 346 -20.10 -22.61 3.83
N LEU A 347 -20.56 -21.80 2.87
CA LEU A 347 -21.98 -21.67 2.51
C LEU A 347 -22.45 -22.92 1.77
N GLU A 348 -21.68 -23.45 0.83
CA GLU A 348 -21.97 -24.73 0.15
C GLU A 348 -22.12 -25.90 1.13
N ALA A 349 -21.24 -26.01 2.14
CA ALA A 349 -21.32 -27.07 3.14
C ALA A 349 -22.56 -26.97 4.06
N ARG A 350 -23.06 -25.75 4.28
CA ARG A 350 -24.31 -25.50 5.04
C ARG A 350 -25.55 -25.62 4.17
N GLU A 351 -25.45 -25.23 2.91
CA GLU A 351 -26.52 -25.32 1.92
C GLU A 351 -26.71 -26.75 1.42
N GLU A 352 -25.70 -27.63 1.42
CA GLU A 352 -25.90 -29.08 1.24
C GLU A 352 -26.65 -29.71 2.43
N GLU A 353 -26.45 -29.16 3.63
CA GLU A 353 -27.21 -29.54 4.84
C GLU A 353 -28.67 -29.04 4.76
N GLU A 354 -28.89 -27.82 4.27
CA GLU A 354 -30.23 -27.19 4.12
C GLU A 354 -30.97 -27.57 2.81
N ALA A 355 -30.27 -27.98 1.75
CA ALA A 355 -30.87 -28.47 0.49
C ALA A 355 -31.51 -29.85 0.65
N SER A 356 -31.21 -30.56 1.74
CA SER A 356 -32.01 -31.70 2.22
C SER A 356 -33.43 -31.29 2.66
N ALA A 357 -33.69 -29.99 2.85
CA ALA A 357 -34.96 -29.41 3.29
C ALA A 357 -35.71 -28.56 2.23
N GLY A 358 -35.30 -28.62 0.96
CA GLY A 358 -36.10 -28.12 -0.17
C GLY A 358 -36.15 -26.60 -0.30
N GLY A 359 -35.12 -26.02 -0.93
CA GLY A 359 -35.08 -24.63 -1.38
C GLY A 359 -34.11 -24.46 -2.55
N VAL A 360 -34.47 -23.55 -3.47
CA VAL A 360 -33.86 -23.07 -4.73
C VAL A 360 -32.39 -23.46 -5.01
N PRO A 361 -32.03 -23.93 -6.24
CA PRO A 361 -30.65 -24.32 -6.56
C PRO A 361 -29.71 -23.12 -6.70
N PRO A 362 -28.45 -23.20 -6.22
CA PRO A 362 -27.43 -22.16 -6.39
C PRO A 362 -26.69 -22.27 -7.75
N LEU A 363 -25.79 -21.31 -7.98
CA LEU A 363 -24.93 -21.15 -9.16
C LEU A 363 -24.22 -22.45 -9.58
N SER A 364 -23.91 -22.58 -10.87
CA SER A 364 -23.36 -23.83 -11.39
C SER A 364 -21.95 -24.10 -10.85
N GLU A 365 -21.71 -25.35 -10.42
CA GLU A 365 -20.45 -25.87 -9.88
C GLU A 365 -19.25 -25.62 -10.82
N GLU A 366 -19.49 -25.42 -12.12
CA GLU A 366 -18.50 -25.04 -13.13
C GLU A 366 -18.05 -23.57 -13.03
N GLU A 367 -18.94 -22.63 -12.71
CA GLU A 367 -18.60 -21.19 -12.61
C GLU A 367 -17.75 -20.89 -11.37
N LEU A 368 -18.01 -21.58 -10.27
CA LEU A 368 -17.27 -21.44 -9.01
C LEU A 368 -15.91 -22.16 -9.02
N ARG A 369 -15.83 -23.34 -9.68
CA ARG A 369 -14.54 -24.03 -9.92
C ARG A 369 -13.62 -23.24 -10.85
N ALA A 370 -14.17 -22.53 -11.84
CA ALA A 370 -13.39 -21.63 -12.68
C ALA A 370 -12.79 -20.45 -11.89
N ALA A 371 -13.49 -19.95 -10.86
CA ALA A 371 -13.02 -18.89 -9.97
C ALA A 371 -12.03 -19.39 -8.89
N ALA A 372 -12.11 -20.65 -8.49
CA ALA A 372 -11.24 -21.27 -7.46
C ALA A 372 -9.87 -21.74 -8.00
N ASN A 373 -9.70 -21.81 -9.33
CA ASN A 373 -8.45 -22.23 -9.99
C ASN A 373 -7.47 -21.08 -10.29
N VAL A 374 -7.65 -19.91 -9.68
CA VAL A 374 -6.65 -18.83 -9.74
C VAL A 374 -5.43 -19.28 -8.93
N SER A 375 -4.44 -19.78 -9.66
CA SER A 375 -3.15 -20.36 -9.22
C SER A 375 -2.73 -20.04 -7.78
N THR A 376 -2.75 -21.09 -6.96
CA THR A 376 -2.03 -21.19 -5.69
C THR A 376 -0.71 -21.93 -5.93
N ASP A 377 0.26 -21.31 -6.60
CA ASP A 377 1.64 -21.76 -6.43
C ASP A 377 2.15 -21.24 -5.08
N SER A 378 2.38 -22.21 -4.20
CA SER A 378 2.61 -22.06 -2.78
C SER A 378 3.86 -21.24 -2.45
N VAL A 379 3.66 -20.07 -1.85
CA VAL A 379 4.67 -19.42 -1.00
C VAL A 379 4.23 -19.60 0.45
N PRO A 380 5.10 -20.01 1.39
CA PRO A 380 4.78 -20.00 2.80
C PRO A 380 4.55 -18.55 3.22
N VAL A 381 3.28 -18.16 3.26
CA VAL A 381 2.84 -16.97 3.98
C VAL A 381 3.13 -17.24 5.46
N PRO A 382 3.86 -16.39 6.19
CA PRO A 382 3.90 -16.50 7.64
C PRO A 382 2.45 -16.54 8.12
N GLU A 383 2.07 -17.56 8.88
CA GLU A 383 0.70 -17.84 9.37
C GLU A 383 0.03 -16.67 10.13
N ALA A 384 0.68 -15.51 10.24
CA ALA A 384 0.17 -14.28 10.82
C ALA A 384 -0.58 -13.36 9.81
N VAL A 385 -0.74 -13.75 8.55
CA VAL A 385 -1.46 -12.94 7.54
C VAL A 385 -2.96 -13.25 7.60
N TYR A 386 -3.68 -12.44 8.36
CA TYR A 386 -5.15 -12.26 8.35
C TYR A 386 -6.04 -13.42 8.79
N THR A 387 -5.57 -14.30 9.66
CA THR A 387 -6.43 -15.25 10.39
C THR A 387 -6.69 -14.85 11.83
N THR A 388 -6.48 -13.58 12.21
CA THR A 388 -6.95 -13.10 13.51
C THR A 388 -8.48 -13.09 13.52
N PRO A 389 -9.15 -13.91 14.35
CA PRO A 389 -10.57 -13.74 14.59
C PRO A 389 -10.78 -12.31 15.15
N PRO A 390 -11.81 -11.62 14.69
CA PRO A 390 -11.92 -10.19 14.91
C PRO A 390 -12.14 -9.88 16.41
N PRO A 391 -11.66 -8.74 16.93
CA PRO A 391 -11.88 -8.36 18.33
C PRO A 391 -13.38 -8.33 18.64
N SER A 392 -13.78 -8.81 19.81
CA SER A 392 -15.20 -8.95 20.19
C SER A 392 -15.93 -7.61 20.36
N SER A 393 -15.22 -6.49 20.32
CA SER A 393 -15.75 -5.14 20.42
C SER A 393 -14.92 -4.13 19.62
N LEU A 394 -15.60 -3.17 19.00
CA LEU A 394 -14.98 -2.01 18.36
C LEU A 394 -14.34 -1.10 19.43
N PRO A 395 -13.13 -0.54 19.21
CA PRO A 395 -12.56 0.48 20.08
C PRO A 395 -13.48 1.70 20.20
N ILE A 396 -13.59 2.26 21.41
CA ILE A 396 -14.45 3.41 21.70
C ILE A 396 -13.96 4.63 20.92
N GLY A 397 -14.80 5.19 20.04
CA GLY A 397 -14.46 6.37 19.22
C GLY A 397 -14.00 6.07 17.80
N ALA A 398 -13.78 4.80 17.46
CA ALA A 398 -13.40 4.36 16.10
C ALA A 398 -14.41 4.84 15.04
N LEU A 399 -15.72 4.73 15.34
CA LEU A 399 -16.81 5.15 14.45
C LEU A 399 -16.83 6.67 14.21
N SER A 400 -16.59 7.49 15.24
CA SER A 400 -16.63 8.96 15.11
C SER A 400 -15.46 9.54 14.31
N GLN A 401 -14.27 8.95 14.43
CA GLN A 401 -13.07 9.44 13.73
C GLN A 401 -13.08 9.11 12.23
N LEU A 402 -13.67 7.98 11.84
CA LEU A 402 -13.77 7.59 10.43
C LEU A 402 -14.95 8.22 9.70
N GLN A 403 -16.03 8.59 10.41
CA GLN A 403 -17.08 9.44 9.84
C GLN A 403 -16.52 10.80 9.40
N GLN A 404 -15.60 11.37 10.18
CA GLN A 404 -14.90 12.61 9.81
C GLN A 404 -13.95 12.43 8.63
N GLY A 405 -13.18 11.34 8.58
CA GLY A 405 -12.35 11.01 7.42
C GLY A 405 -13.16 10.75 6.15
N GLY A 406 -14.32 10.11 6.29
CA GLY A 406 -15.18 9.78 5.16
C GLY A 406 -15.85 10.98 4.49
N ALA A 407 -16.19 12.01 5.28
CA ALA A 407 -16.72 13.28 4.77
C ALA A 407 -15.67 14.10 3.98
N GLN A 408 -14.39 13.98 4.32
CA GLN A 408 -13.32 14.71 3.62
C GLN A 408 -13.00 14.12 2.23
N ILE A 409 -13.43 12.89 1.96
CA ILE A 409 -13.25 12.21 0.67
C ILE A 409 -14.47 12.41 -0.24
N THR A 410 -15.64 12.75 0.32
CA THR A 410 -16.82 13.14 -0.49
C THR A 410 -16.65 14.52 -1.10
N ASP A 411 -15.98 15.44 -0.40
CA ASP A 411 -15.89 16.85 -0.81
C ASP A 411 -14.80 17.12 -1.88
N SER A 412 -13.94 16.14 -2.18
CA SER A 412 -12.84 16.24 -3.16
C SER A 412 -13.16 15.65 -4.54
N VAL A 413 -14.38 15.14 -4.75
CA VAL A 413 -14.88 14.84 -6.09
C VAL A 413 -15.48 16.13 -6.65
N PRO A 414 -14.93 16.73 -7.72
CA PRO A 414 -15.55 17.91 -8.31
C PRO A 414 -16.93 17.52 -8.83
N GLU A 415 -17.98 18.15 -8.31
CA GLU A 415 -19.30 18.13 -8.93
C GLU A 415 -19.13 18.78 -10.31
N GLU A 416 -19.34 18.00 -11.37
CA GLU A 416 -19.42 18.56 -12.73
C GLU A 416 -20.64 19.48 -12.77
N GLU A 417 -20.41 20.78 -12.95
CA GLU A 417 -21.44 21.72 -13.40
C GLU A 417 -21.96 21.20 -14.75
N GLU A 418 -23.16 20.62 -14.75
CA GLU A 418 -23.94 20.39 -15.97
C GLU A 418 -24.15 21.74 -16.67
N GLY A 419 -23.32 21.99 -17.68
CA GLY A 419 -23.50 23.07 -18.63
C GLY A 419 -24.81 22.88 -19.37
N GLY A 420 -25.85 23.59 -18.91
CA GLY A 420 -27.06 23.85 -19.68
C GLY A 420 -26.71 24.64 -20.94
N ARG A 421 -26.59 23.93 -22.07
CA ARG A 421 -26.71 24.50 -23.41
C ARG A 421 -27.94 23.89 -24.08
N GLU A 422 -29.03 24.65 -24.09
CA GLU A 422 -30.02 24.55 -25.15
C GLU A 422 -30.09 25.86 -25.94
N ALA A 423 -30.27 25.64 -27.24
CA ALA A 423 -30.05 26.49 -28.39
C ALA A 423 -30.84 27.82 -28.46
N ASP A 424 -30.24 28.72 -29.22
CA ASP A 424 -30.87 29.80 -30.01
C ASP A 424 -32.25 29.42 -30.57
N GLU A 425 -33.19 30.37 -30.52
CA GLU A 425 -33.89 30.82 -31.74
C GLU A 425 -34.57 32.21 -31.57
N ALA A 426 -34.01 33.16 -32.33
CA ALA A 426 -34.68 34.17 -33.18
C ALA A 426 -35.77 35.12 -32.65
N ALA A 427 -35.48 36.42 -32.89
CA ALA A 427 -36.34 37.56 -33.31
C ALA A 427 -36.07 38.77 -32.42
N GLY A 428 -35.60 39.93 -32.89
CA GLY A 428 -36.05 40.65 -34.06
C GLY A 428 -36.62 42.00 -33.62
N GLN A 429 -35.93 43.07 -34.01
CA GLN A 429 -36.39 44.47 -34.13
C GLN A 429 -36.42 45.39 -32.89
N SER A 430 -35.88 46.59 -33.17
CA SER A 430 -35.87 47.89 -32.48
C SER A 430 -35.10 48.03 -31.17
#